data_AF-A0A662VW58-F1
#
_entry.id   AF-A0A662VW58-F1
#
_cell.length_a   1.000
_cell.length_b   1.000
_cell.length_c   1.000
_cell.angle_alpha   90.00
_cell.angle_beta   90.00
_cell.angle_gamma   90.00
#
_symmetry.space_group_name_H-M   'P 1'
#
loop_
_entity.id
_entity.type
_entity.pdbx_description
1 polymer ?
#
loop_
_entity_poly.entity_id
_entity_poly.type
_entity_poly.pdbx_seq_one_letter_code
_entity_poly.pdbx_strand_id
1 'polypeptide(L)' 'MMSYDFLLEEMKKEIGPIAKIFLDRVMNALGLTEINDTNYKEVLDLLKKNEGLREYIENIESRI' A
#
# COMPACT_ATOMS: atom_id res chain seq x y z
N MET A 1 10.59 -10.56 1.05
CA MET A 1 9.88 -10.73 -0.24
C MET A 1 8.58 -9.98 -0.09
N MET A 2 8.37 -8.97 -0.92
CA MET A 2 7.15 -8.18 -0.87
C MET A 2 5.95 -9.06 -1.21
N SER A 3 4.88 -8.92 -0.44
CA SER A 3 3.63 -9.65 -0.64
C SER A 3 2.46 -8.79 -0.19
N TYR A 4 1.25 -9.20 -0.57
CA TYR A 4 0.04 -8.50 -0.15
C TYR A 4 -0.07 -8.44 1.37
N ASP A 5 0.09 -9.58 2.05
CA ASP A 5 -0.02 -9.66 3.50
C ASP A 5 1.03 -8.81 4.20
N PHE A 6 2.28 -8.83 3.72
CA PHE A 6 3.35 -8.04 4.30
C PHE A 6 3.09 -6.53 4.16
N LEU A 7 2.73 -6.07 2.95
CA LEU A 7 2.42 -4.66 2.71
C LEU A 7 1.19 -4.21 3.53
N LEU A 8 0.16 -5.06 3.62
CA LEU A 8 -1.04 -4.79 4.40
C LEU A 8 -0.72 -4.63 5.89
N GLU A 9 0.14 -5.48 6.45
CA GLU A 9 0.54 -5.36 7.85
C GLU A 9 1.35 -4.09 8.11
N GLU A 10 2.27 -3.69 7.21
CA GLU A 10 2.93 -2.39 7.32
C GLU A 10 1.93 -1.23 7.25
N MET A 11 0.96 -1.29 6.34
CA MET A 11 -0.08 -0.27 6.24
C MET A 11 -0.99 -0.21 7.48
N LYS A 12 -1.32 -1.35 8.09
CA LYS A 12 -2.13 -1.39 9.31
C LYS A 12 -1.43 -0.75 10.51
N LYS A 13 -0.10 -0.80 10.58
CA LYS A 13 0.67 -0.14 11.66
C LYS A 13 0.48 1.37 11.66
N GLU A 14 0.32 1.97 10.48
CA GLU A 14 0.17 3.42 10.31
C GLU A 14 -1.28 3.88 10.20
N ILE A 15 -2.08 3.19 9.39
CA ILE A 15 -3.41 3.63 8.96
C ILE A 15 -4.51 2.80 9.65
N GLY A 16 -4.14 1.72 10.36
CA GLY A 16 -5.08 0.84 11.04
C GLY A 16 -5.84 -0.10 10.09
N PRO A 17 -6.92 -0.75 10.56
CA PRO A 17 -7.65 -1.77 9.81
C PRO A 17 -8.21 -1.31 8.45
N ILE A 18 -8.46 0.00 8.29
CA ILE A 18 -8.97 0.58 7.03
C ILE A 18 -7.96 0.48 5.88
N ALA A 19 -6.67 0.26 6.18
CA ALA A 19 -5.62 0.03 5.19
C ALA A 19 -6.01 -1.01 4.14
N LYS A 20 -6.70 -2.08 4.56
CA LYS A 20 -7.18 -3.14 3.66
C LYS A 20 -8.03 -2.58 2.53
N ILE A 21 -8.97 -1.69 2.84
CA ILE A 21 -9.90 -1.11 1.86
C ILE A 21 -9.13 -0.27 0.84
N PHE A 22 -8.16 0.53 1.30
CA PHE A 22 -7.34 1.35 0.40
C PHE A 22 -6.45 0.50 -0.50
N LEU A 23 -5.77 -0.50 0.06
CA LEU A 23 -4.90 -1.40 -0.69
C LEU A 23 -5.69 -2.19 -1.75
N ASP A 24 -6.81 -2.82 -1.35
CA ASP A 24 -7.69 -3.56 -2.26
C ASP A 24 -8.19 -2.66 -3.40
N ARG A 25 -8.58 -1.42 -3.09
CA ARG A 25 -9.09 -0.48 -4.10
C ARG A 25 -8.01 -0.07 -5.09
N VAL A 26 -6.78 0.15 -4.63
CA VAL A 26 -5.65 0.50 -5.50
C VAL A 26 -5.25 -0.69 -6.37
N MET A 27 -5.14 -1.89 -5.80
CA MET A 27 -4.87 -3.10 -6.59
C MET A 27 -5.92 -3.32 -7.69
N ASN A 28 -7.21 -3.19 -7.34
CA ASN A 28 -8.29 -3.28 -8.32
C ASN A 28 -8.19 -2.20 -9.41
N ALA A 29 -7.81 -0.97 -9.06
CA ALA A 29 -7.63 0.12 -10.03
C ALA A 29 -6.46 -0.12 -10.99
N LEU A 30 -5.41 -0.80 -10.52
CA LEU A 30 -4.25 -1.20 -11.32
C LEU A 30 -4.42 -2.55 -12.03
N GLY A 31 -5.54 -3.26 -11.80
CA GLY A 31 -5.76 -4.60 -12.37
C GLY A 31 -4.83 -5.67 -11.80
N LEU A 32 -4.32 -5.47 -10.57
CA LEU A 32 -3.39 -6.38 -9.91
C LEU A 32 -4.14 -7.44 -9.10
N THR A 33 -3.74 -8.70 -9.26
CA THR A 33 -4.23 -9.82 -8.44
C THR A 33 -3.29 -10.19 -7.30
N GLU A 34 -2.05 -9.70 -7.32
CA GLU A 34 -1.03 -9.95 -6.31
C GLU A 34 -0.09 -8.75 -6.16
N ILE A 35 0.60 -8.70 -5.01
CA ILE A 35 1.68 -7.75 -4.74
C ILE A 35 3.00 -8.50 -4.70
N ASN A 36 4.02 -7.95 -5.33
CA ASN A 36 5.38 -8.49 -5.34
C ASN A 36 6.41 -7.35 -5.48
N ASP A 37 7.71 -7.70 -5.51
CA ASP A 37 8.81 -6.73 -5.55
C ASP A 37 8.82 -5.84 -6.82
N THR A 38 8.04 -6.19 -7.85
CA THR A 38 7.98 -5.45 -9.11
C THR A 38 6.86 -4.40 -9.15
N ASN A 39 5.79 -4.57 -8.38
CA ASN A 39 4.57 -3.75 -8.50
C ASN A 39 4.23 -2.95 -7.24
N TYR A 40 4.80 -3.26 -6.07
CA TYR A 40 4.42 -2.61 -4.82
C TYR A 40 4.66 -1.09 -4.83
N LYS A 41 5.71 -0.63 -5.51
CA LYS A 41 6.02 0.81 -5.62
C LYS A 41 4.93 1.58 -6.34
N GLU A 42 4.38 1.02 -7.42
CA GLU A 42 3.29 1.65 -8.17
C GLU A 42 2.01 1.74 -7.30
N VAL A 43 1.77 0.73 -6.48
CA VAL A 43 0.67 0.72 -5.50
C VAL A 43 0.86 1.84 -4.46
N LEU A 44 2.05 1.97 -3.89
CA LEU A 44 2.35 3.03 -2.91
C LEU A 44 2.26 4.42 -3.54
N ASP A 45 2.75 4.59 -4.77
CA ASP A 45 2.63 5.84 -5.52
C ASP A 45 1.17 6.24 -5.76
N LEU A 46 0.28 5.29 -6.06
CA LEU A 46 -1.14 5.58 -6.22
C LEU A 46 -1.80 5.93 -4.88
N LEU A 47 -1.41 5.27 -3.78
CA LEU A 47 -1.88 5.59 -2.43
C LEU A 47 -1.46 7.01 -2.01
N LYS A 48 -0.22 7.44 -2.31
CA LYS A 48 0.30 8.80 -2.01
C LYS A 48 -0.44 9.93 -2.72
N LYS A 49 -1.20 9.63 -3.79
CA LYS A 49 -2.06 10.63 -4.45
C LYS A 49 -3.24 11.04 -3.56
N ASN A 50 -3.62 10.23 -2.58
CA ASN A 50 -4.54 10.64 -1.54
C ASN A 50 -3.79 11.45 -0.49
N GLU A 51 -4.07 12.76 -0.42
CA GLU A 51 -3.38 13.67 0.52
C GLU A 51 -3.49 13.23 1.98
N GLY A 52 -4.63 12.65 2.38
CA GLY A 52 -4.83 12.15 3.75
C GLY A 52 -4.04 10.88 4.08
N LEU A 53 -3.47 10.21 3.09
CA LEU A 53 -2.64 9.01 3.28
C LEU A 53 -1.15 9.26 3.05
N ARG A 54 -0.78 10.36 2.39
CA ARG A 54 0.57 10.58 1.87
C ARG A 54 1.66 10.36 2.91
N GLU A 55 1.58 11.06 4.04
CA GLU A 55 2.59 10.98 5.11
C GLU A 55 2.73 9.55 5.67
N TYR A 56 1.60 8.86 5.89
CA TYR A 56 1.61 7.47 6.34
C TYR A 56 2.29 6.53 5.34
N ILE A 57 2.03 6.73 4.04
CA ILE A 57 2.64 5.92 2.98
C ILE A 57 4.13 6.21 2.83
N GLU A 58 4.56 7.46 2.92
CA GLU A 58 5.99 7.83 2.93
C GLU A 58 6.72 7.19 4.12
N ASN A 59 6.09 7.18 5.30
CA ASN A 59 6.62 6.49 6.48
C ASN A 59 6.72 4.97 6.28
N ILE A 60 5.81 4.36 5.51
CA ILE A 60 5.89 2.94 5.15
C ILE A 60 7.04 2.72 4.17
N GLU A 61 7.15 3.52 3.10
CA GLU A 61 8.26 3.42 2.12
C GLU A 61 9.64 3.52 2.77
N SER A 62 9.82 4.35 3.81
CA SER A 62 11.11 4.43 4.52
C SER A 62 11.52 3.15 5.27
N ARG A 63 10.57 2.24 5.54
CA ARG A 63 10.78 0.99 6.31
C ARG A 63 11.07 -0.23 5.44
N ILE A 64 10.72 -0.19 4.15
CA ILE A 64 10.75 -1.33 3.21
C ILE A 64 11.67 -1.07 2.03
#